data_AF-A0A3L7VY51-F1
#
_entry.id   AF-A0A3L7VY51-F1
#
_cell.length_a   1.000
_cell.length_b   1.000
_cell.length_c   1.000
_cell.angle_alpha   90.00
_cell.angle_beta   90.00
_cell.angle_gamma   90.00
#
_symmetry.space_group_name_H-M   'P 1'
#
loop_
_entity.id
_entity.type
_entity.pdbx_description
1 polymer ?
#
loop_
_entity_poly.entity_id
_entity_poly.type
_entity_poly.pdbx_seq_one_letter_code
_entity_poly.pdbx_strand_id
1 'polypeptide(L)'
;MQIITSTAHTQHMPPHEFYDGALIPPFESAERAHIIDRALQAAGYTNTTPITDVPTAILHAIHDPAYLHYLATIYPRWCAAGGAPEAVLPSTLAVRWMHRYSPHP
;
A
#
# COMPACT_ATOMS: atom_id res chain seq x y z
N MET A 1 5.42 -25.99 -8.56
CA MET A 1 4.82 -24.65 -8.41
C MET A 1 5.94 -23.64 -8.39
N GLN A 2 5.86 -22.58 -9.19
CA GLN A 2 6.81 -21.46 -9.14
C GLN A 2 6.27 -20.42 -8.16
N ILE A 3 7.13 -19.86 -7.32
CA ILE A 3 6.80 -18.81 -6.36
C ILE A 3 7.51 -17.53 -6.81
N ILE A 4 6.77 -16.46 -7.05
CA ILE A 4 7.35 -15.16 -7.38
C ILE A 4 7.50 -14.35 -6.09
N THR A 5 8.69 -13.84 -5.82
CA THR A 5 8.99 -13.08 -4.60
C THR A 5 9.52 -11.68 -4.94
N SER A 6 9.32 -10.73 -4.05
CA SER A 6 9.98 -9.43 -4.10
C SER A 6 10.39 -9.08 -2.67
N THR A 7 11.44 -8.28 -2.46
CA THR A 7 11.75 -7.74 -1.12
C THR A 7 11.18 -6.34 -0.91
N ALA A 8 10.70 -5.70 -1.97
CA ALA A 8 10.18 -4.33 -1.94
C ALA A 8 8.94 -4.17 -1.06
N HIS A 9 8.15 -5.24 -0.84
CA HIS A 9 7.00 -5.18 0.07
C HIS A 9 7.39 -4.79 1.50
N THR A 10 8.64 -5.06 1.93
CA THR A 10 9.14 -4.66 3.26
C THR A 10 9.32 -3.16 3.42
N GLN A 11 9.25 -2.39 2.32
CA GLN A 11 9.28 -0.92 2.37
C GLN A 11 7.91 -0.33 2.73
N HIS A 12 6.83 -1.10 2.60
CA HIS A 12 5.50 -0.69 3.03
C HIS A 12 5.26 -1.14 4.47
N MET A 13 5.66 -0.31 5.42
CA MET A 13 5.48 -0.53 6.86
C MET A 13 4.83 0.68 7.53
N PRO A 14 3.54 0.96 7.24
CA PRO A 14 2.84 2.02 7.94
C PRO A 14 2.80 1.74 9.46
N PRO A 15 2.89 2.76 10.31
CA PRO A 15 2.89 2.56 11.76
C PRO A 15 1.50 2.24 12.32
N HIS A 16 0.44 2.66 11.61
CA HIS A 16 -0.93 2.61 12.10
C HIS A 16 -1.94 2.23 11.02
N GLU A 17 -2.98 1.51 11.43
CA GLU A 17 -4.24 1.30 10.73
C GLU A 17 -5.37 1.87 11.59
N PHE A 18 -6.37 2.49 10.97
CA PHE A 18 -7.55 2.95 11.69
C PHE A 18 -8.61 1.86 11.69
N TYR A 19 -8.91 1.29 12.87
CA TYR A 19 -9.85 0.19 13.05
C TYR A 19 -10.73 0.45 14.28
N ASP A 20 -12.05 0.35 14.12
CA ASP A 20 -13.06 0.54 15.17
C ASP A 20 -12.84 1.79 16.04
N GLY A 21 -12.44 2.91 15.42
CA GLY A 21 -12.28 4.19 16.11
C GLY A 21 -10.91 4.41 16.76
N ALA A 22 -9.96 3.48 16.59
CA ALA A 22 -8.63 3.57 17.17
C ALA A 22 -7.53 3.42 16.11
N LEU A 23 -6.36 4.00 16.40
CA LEU A 23 -5.12 3.68 15.69
C LEU A 23 -4.51 2.42 16.31
N ILE A 24 -4.38 1.37 15.51
CA ILE A 24 -3.80 0.09 15.91
C ILE A 24 -2.60 -0.24 15.01
N PRO A 25 -1.72 -1.18 15.39
CA PRO A 25 -0.76 -1.74 14.45
C PRO A 25 -1.49 -2.39 13.25
N PRO A 26 -1.00 -2.21 12.01
CA PRO A 26 -1.65 -2.79 10.84
C PRO A 26 -1.72 -4.32 10.89
N PHE A 27 -2.86 -4.88 10.47
CA PHE A 27 -2.95 -6.32 10.24
C PHE A 27 -2.09 -6.74 9.04
N GLU A 28 -2.10 -5.94 7.98
CA GLU A 28 -1.26 -6.11 6.80
C GLU A 28 0.17 -5.67 7.13
N SER A 29 1.02 -6.64 7.49
CA SER A 29 2.40 -6.40 7.92
C SER A 29 3.38 -7.33 7.23
N ALA A 30 4.66 -6.94 7.20
CA ALA A 30 5.74 -7.74 6.62
C ALA A 30 5.85 -9.15 7.22
N GLU A 31 5.46 -9.34 8.49
CA GLU A 31 5.44 -10.65 9.15
C GLU A 31 4.53 -11.66 8.44
N ARG A 32 3.44 -11.19 7.79
CA ARG A 32 2.56 -12.07 7.01
C ARG A 32 3.32 -12.78 5.88
N ALA A 33 4.21 -12.07 5.19
CA ALA A 33 5.04 -12.65 4.15
C ALA A 33 5.99 -13.72 4.74
N HIS A 34 6.62 -13.43 5.89
CA HIS A 34 7.51 -14.40 6.57
C HIS A 34 6.76 -15.65 7.05
N ILE A 35 5.51 -15.52 7.52
CA ILE A 35 4.66 -16.67 7.86
C ILE A 35 4.40 -17.52 6.61
N ILE A 36 4.03 -16.90 5.49
CA ILE A 36 3.75 -17.60 4.23
C ILE A 36 5.01 -18.29 3.69
N ASP A 37 6.14 -17.61 3.68
CA ASP A 37 7.42 -18.16 3.21
C ASP A 37 7.82 -19.40 4.02
N ARG A 38 7.70 -19.35 5.36
CA ARG A 38 7.95 -20.50 6.23
C ARG A 38 7.01 -21.66 5.93
N ALA A 39 5.73 -21.39 5.72
CA ALA A 39 4.74 -22.42 5.41
C ALA A 39 5.03 -23.09 4.05
N LEU A 40 5.40 -22.30 3.03
CA LEU A 40 5.77 -22.80 1.71
C LEU A 40 7.04 -23.67 1.78
N GLN A 41 8.05 -23.23 2.53
CA GLN A 41 9.27 -24.01 2.75
C GLN A 41 9.00 -25.32 3.49
N ALA A 42 8.19 -25.29 4.56
CA ALA A 42 7.82 -26.47 5.32
C ALA A 42 7.04 -27.50 4.49
N ALA A 43 6.29 -27.04 3.49
CA ALA A 43 5.59 -27.88 2.53
C ALA A 43 6.47 -28.32 1.33
N GLY A 44 7.76 -27.97 1.31
CA GLY A 44 8.71 -28.37 0.27
C GLY A 44 8.67 -27.51 -1.01
N TYR A 45 7.98 -26.37 -1.00
CA TYR A 45 7.97 -25.45 -2.14
C TYR A 45 9.18 -24.51 -2.10
N THR A 46 10.21 -24.84 -2.87
CA THR A 46 11.50 -24.12 -2.86
C THR A 46 11.82 -23.39 -4.16
N ASN A 47 11.02 -23.57 -5.22
CA ASN A 47 11.26 -22.93 -6.51
C ASN A 47 10.79 -21.47 -6.51
N THR A 48 11.66 -20.57 -6.02
CA THR A 48 11.41 -19.13 -5.95
C THR A 48 12.06 -18.37 -7.11
N THR A 49 11.42 -17.32 -7.57
CA THR A 49 11.93 -16.41 -8.61
C THR A 49 11.72 -14.98 -8.15
N PRO A 50 12.79 -14.20 -7.91
CA PRO A 50 12.65 -12.81 -7.51
C PRO A 50 12.15 -11.95 -8.69
N ILE A 51 11.39 -10.91 -8.38
CA ILE A 51 11.00 -9.84 -9.30
C ILE A 51 11.21 -8.48 -8.62
N THR A 52 11.78 -7.54 -9.38
CA THR A 52 11.98 -6.15 -8.96
C THR A 52 11.08 -5.18 -9.71
N ASP A 53 10.70 -5.50 -10.95
CA ASP A 53 10.01 -4.56 -11.83
C ASP A 53 8.73 -5.17 -12.40
N VAL A 54 7.65 -4.40 -12.30
CA VAL A 54 6.39 -4.67 -12.98
C VAL A 54 6.17 -3.57 -14.01
N PRO A 55 6.00 -3.91 -15.31
CA PRO A 55 5.80 -2.90 -16.34
C PRO A 55 4.59 -2.01 -16.03
N THR A 56 4.79 -0.69 -15.99
CA THR A 56 3.73 0.28 -15.68
C THR A 56 2.56 0.22 -16.66
N ALA A 57 2.81 -0.22 -17.91
CA ALA A 57 1.78 -0.45 -18.91
C ALA A 57 0.69 -1.43 -18.43
N ILE A 58 1.04 -2.43 -17.61
CA ILE A 58 0.07 -3.37 -17.04
C ILE A 58 -0.83 -2.67 -16.02
N LEU A 59 -0.27 -1.77 -15.21
CA LEU A 59 -1.03 -0.99 -14.24
C LEU A 59 -2.01 -0.04 -14.96
N HIS A 60 -1.55 0.64 -16.01
CA HIS A 60 -2.39 1.55 -16.81
C HIS A 60 -3.49 0.84 -17.60
N ALA A 61 -3.36 -0.45 -17.88
CA ALA A 61 -4.41 -1.21 -18.54
C ALA A 61 -5.65 -1.43 -17.64
N ILE A 62 -5.52 -1.23 -16.33
CA ILE A 62 -6.55 -1.52 -15.32
C ILE A 62 -6.96 -0.27 -14.55
N HIS A 63 -5.99 0.58 -14.19
CA HIS A 63 -6.20 1.71 -13.29
C HIS A 63 -6.26 3.04 -14.03
N ASP A 64 -7.10 3.94 -13.52
CA ASP A 64 -7.16 5.33 -13.96
C ASP A 64 -5.78 6.01 -13.82
N PRO A 65 -5.28 6.71 -14.86
CA PRO A 65 -3.97 7.37 -14.80
C PRO A 65 -3.84 8.41 -13.69
N ALA A 66 -4.91 9.13 -13.34
CA ALA A 66 -4.92 10.11 -12.26
C ALA A 66 -4.81 9.44 -10.90
N TYR A 67 -5.42 8.26 -10.72
CA TYR A 67 -5.27 7.45 -9.51
C TYR A 67 -3.82 6.97 -9.32
N LEU A 68 -3.19 6.46 -10.38
CA LEU A 68 -1.78 6.04 -10.30
C LEU A 68 -0.85 7.23 -10.01
N HIS A 69 -1.09 8.38 -10.64
CA HIS A 69 -0.35 9.61 -10.36
C HIS A 69 -0.53 10.06 -8.90
N TYR A 70 -1.75 9.96 -8.36
CA TYR A 70 -2.01 10.23 -6.94
C TYR A 70 -1.18 9.32 -6.04
N LEU A 71 -1.24 7.98 -6.21
CA LEU A 71 -0.46 7.04 -5.39
C LEU A 71 1.05 7.31 -5.44
N ALA A 72 1.57 7.66 -6.62
CA ALA A 72 3.00 7.94 -6.80
C ALA A 72 3.45 9.26 -6.13
N THR A 73 2.54 10.20 -5.87
CA THR A 73 2.90 11.57 -5.46
C THR A 73 2.32 12.01 -4.13
N ILE A 74 1.36 11.27 -3.56
CA ILE A 74 0.60 11.75 -2.40
C ILE A 74 1.47 11.93 -1.16
N TYR A 75 2.35 10.99 -0.81
CA TYR A 75 3.16 11.09 0.40
C TYR A 75 3.98 12.40 0.49
N PRO A 76 4.83 12.76 -0.49
CA PRO A 76 5.55 14.03 -0.43
C PRO A 76 4.63 15.26 -0.48
N ARG A 77 3.50 15.20 -1.22
CA ARG A 77 2.52 16.29 -1.28
C ARG A 77 1.81 16.51 0.06
N TRP A 78 1.47 15.43 0.75
CA TRP A 78 0.87 15.43 2.07
C TRP A 78 1.80 16.07 3.10
N CYS A 79 3.06 15.62 3.16
CA CYS A 79 4.06 16.22 4.04
C CYS A 79 4.30 17.70 3.74
N ALA A 80 4.38 18.09 2.45
CA ALA A 80 4.55 19.48 2.05
C ALA A 80 3.34 20.38 2.42
N ALA A 81 2.14 19.81 2.51
CA ALA A 81 0.93 20.52 2.94
C ALA A 81 0.79 20.62 4.47
N GLY A 82 1.76 20.12 5.24
CA GLY A 82 1.72 20.11 6.71
C GLY A 82 0.96 18.92 7.30
N GLY A 83 0.68 17.89 6.48
CA GLY A 83 0.11 16.63 6.94
C GLY A 83 1.09 15.84 7.82
N ALA A 84 0.52 14.99 8.67
CA ALA A 84 1.26 14.12 9.59
C ALA A 84 2.16 13.12 8.79
N PRO A 85 3.49 13.12 8.98
CA PRO A 85 4.41 12.31 8.17
C PRO A 85 4.33 10.80 8.43
N GLU A 86 3.63 10.38 9.49
CA GLU A 86 3.45 8.99 9.89
C GLU A 86 2.64 8.19 8.87
N ALA A 87 1.59 8.80 8.30
CA ALA A 87 0.74 8.17 7.29
C ALA A 87 -0.14 9.19 6.57
N VAL A 88 -0.50 8.88 5.32
CA VAL A 88 -1.59 9.55 4.61
C VAL A 88 -2.90 8.83 4.94
N LEU A 89 -3.79 9.48 5.68
CA LEU A 89 -5.11 8.94 6.01
C LEU A 89 -6.21 9.89 5.49
N PRO A 90 -7.24 9.37 4.79
CA PRO A 90 -8.32 10.21 4.29
C PRO A 90 -9.16 10.76 5.46
N SER A 91 -9.26 12.08 5.55
CA SER A 91 -10.13 12.77 6.52
C SER A 91 -11.46 13.22 5.92
N THR A 92 -11.57 13.20 4.59
CA THR A 92 -12.78 13.59 3.85
C THR A 92 -13.08 12.55 2.79
N LEU A 93 -14.38 12.32 2.54
CA LEU A 93 -14.87 11.38 1.55
C LEU A 93 -15.90 12.09 0.67
N ALA A 94 -15.85 11.84 -0.63
CA ALA A 94 -16.79 12.38 -1.60
C ALA A 94 -18.16 11.67 -1.48
N VAL A 95 -18.91 11.97 -0.43
CA VAL A 95 -20.26 11.44 -0.19
C VAL A 95 -21.33 12.35 -0.81
N ARG A 96 -22.48 11.78 -1.17
CA ARG A 96 -23.55 12.42 -1.97
C ARG A 96 -23.96 13.83 -1.51
N TRP A 97 -23.94 14.09 -0.22
CA TRP A 97 -24.45 15.32 0.40
C TRP A 97 -23.34 16.35 0.69
N MET A 98 -22.08 16.00 0.44
CA MET A 98 -20.94 16.86 0.70
C MET A 98 -20.56 17.61 -0.57
N HIS A 99 -21.05 18.84 -0.71
CA HIS A 99 -20.80 19.69 -1.88
C HIS A 99 -19.57 20.60 -1.74
N ARG A 100 -18.96 20.66 -0.54
CA ARG A 100 -17.74 21.44 -0.31
C ARG A 100 -16.52 20.61 -0.70
N TYR A 101 -15.74 21.15 -1.63
CA TYR A 101 -14.44 20.61 -1.98
C TYR A 101 -13.44 20.79 -0.83
N SER A 102 -12.70 19.73 -0.51
CA SER A 102 -11.53 19.81 0.37
C SER A 102 -10.29 20.08 -0.48
N PRO A 103 -9.58 21.21 -0.29
CA PRO A 103 -8.36 21.50 -1.03
C PRO A 103 -7.14 20.76 -0.49
N HIS A 104 -7.30 19.97 0.58
CA HIS A 104 -6.23 19.16 1.13
C HIS A 104 -5.83 18.08 0.11
N PRO A 105 -4.52 17.85 -0.13
CA PRO A 105 -4.07 16.77 -1.00
C PRO A 105 -4.54 15.39 -0.52
#